data_AF-A0A4U1KYP5-F1
#
_entry.id   AF-A0A4U1KYP5-F1
#
_cell.length_a   1.000
_cell.length_b   1.000
_cell.length_c   1.000
_cell.angle_alpha   90.00
_cell.angle_beta   90.00
_cell.angle_gamma   90.00
#
_symmetry.space_group_name_H-M   'P 1'
#
loop_
_entity.id
_entity.type
_entity.pdbx_description
1 polymer ?
#
loop_
_entity_poly.entity_id
_entity_poly.type
_entity_poly.pdbx_seq_one_letter_code
_entity_poly.pdbx_strand_id
1 'polypeptide(L)'
;MEVQKIELVVGDIKGNREIAYALLTAIQPYFVNQNVIEEEGKLTIESLLTDEYYSWDKLTTMIEEEKLRHLINVGQLFNSLKDSIYTYELSPSNLVFSRNGNPLFIFRGVKGQVPPYDALKLEAFTVNFKAMIVSLLDKKVSYEKLVEGQSPFYKGKLFCETIMKSENLDEIIALLLEKYLEEKEQNKEKFSRVPNKLVSRLKWTTIIASFIGVLSIVGVFYFALFAMPNQQMISDLRLAFVNQDYSSVVSTVKNTDSKSLSQDDAYMVAYSVIKTEPLTEAQKTELSKISSQSSTDYLRYWVLIGQSKVDEAIDIASYLDDPQLLMYGLTKKVDEVQRNPNLTSEQRTEQLNNYKSKLEELKKNYLTPEANKSNTPSTSTESR
;
A
#
# COMPACT_ATOMS: atom_id res chain seq x y z
N MET A 1 41.79 2.83 -18.48
CA MET A 1 42.54 4.10 -18.31
C MET A 1 41.71 5.25 -18.85
N GLU A 2 40.97 5.88 -17.94
CA GLU A 2 40.31 7.16 -18.21
C GLU A 2 41.38 8.27 -18.11
N VAL A 3 41.34 9.26 -19.00
CA VAL A 3 42.33 10.36 -19.01
C VAL A 3 41.58 11.66 -18.80
N GLN A 4 41.90 12.36 -17.71
CA GLN A 4 41.43 13.73 -17.52
C GLN A 4 42.50 14.70 -17.98
N LYS A 5 42.10 15.69 -18.78
CA LYS A 5 42.99 16.65 -19.40
C LYS A 5 42.73 18.05 -18.87
N ILE A 6 43.79 18.77 -18.56
CA ILE A 6 43.75 20.24 -18.41
C ILE A 6 44.66 20.84 -19.46
N GLU A 7 44.14 21.85 -20.15
CA GLU A 7 44.91 22.68 -21.07
C GLU A 7 45.37 23.94 -20.35
N LEU A 8 46.66 24.24 -20.45
CA LEU A 8 47.29 25.48 -20.01
C LEU A 8 47.97 26.14 -21.21
N VAL A 9 48.16 27.45 -21.16
CA VAL A 9 48.99 28.14 -22.17
C VAL A 9 50.44 28.02 -21.75
N VAL A 10 51.38 27.81 -22.69
CA VAL A 10 52.82 27.70 -22.35
C VAL A 10 53.35 28.98 -21.66
N GLY A 11 52.71 30.13 -21.89
CA GLY A 11 52.98 31.40 -21.20
C GLY A 11 52.60 31.41 -19.71
N ASP A 12 51.77 30.47 -19.25
CA ASP A 12 51.41 30.33 -17.83
C ASP A 12 52.52 29.64 -17.03
N ILE A 13 53.50 29.00 -17.68
CA ILE A 13 54.65 28.43 -16.97
C ILE A 13 55.65 29.53 -16.66
N LYS A 14 55.82 29.80 -15.37
CA LYS A 14 56.82 30.74 -14.86
C LYS A 14 58.14 30.02 -14.60
N GLY A 15 59.26 30.59 -15.06
CA GLY A 15 60.60 30.04 -14.82
C GLY A 15 61.01 28.97 -15.85
N ASN A 16 61.81 27.98 -15.41
CA ASN A 16 62.37 26.97 -16.29
C ASN A 16 61.35 25.86 -16.61
N ARG A 17 61.00 25.73 -17.89
CA ARG A 17 60.00 24.78 -18.41
C ARG A 17 60.40 23.31 -18.23
N GLU A 18 61.68 22.99 -18.43
CA GLU A 18 62.17 21.61 -18.29
C GLU A 18 62.04 21.12 -16.84
N ILE A 19 62.30 22.01 -15.88
CA ILE A 19 62.12 21.72 -14.45
C ILE A 19 60.63 21.55 -14.14
N ALA A 20 59.77 22.43 -14.65
CA ALA A 20 58.32 22.32 -14.46
C ALA A 20 57.78 20.98 -15.01
N TYR A 21 58.21 20.56 -16.20
CA TYR A 21 57.79 19.29 -16.80
C TYR A 21 58.30 18.07 -16.02
N ALA A 22 59.55 18.11 -15.56
CA ALA A 22 60.11 17.06 -14.72
C ALA A 22 59.34 16.94 -13.38
N LEU A 23 58.98 18.07 -12.77
CA LEU A 23 58.21 18.08 -11.52
C LEU A 23 56.77 17.59 -11.72
N LEU A 24 56.14 17.94 -12.84
CA LEU A 24 54.79 17.49 -13.21
C LEU A 24 54.73 16.02 -13.64
N THR A 25 55.83 15.41 -14.06
CA THR A 25 55.88 13.98 -14.42
C THR A 25 56.40 13.09 -13.29
N ALA A 26 57.02 13.68 -12.26
CA ALA A 26 57.54 12.95 -11.10
C ALA A 26 56.43 12.24 -10.31
N ILE A 27 56.62 10.96 -10.03
CA ILE A 27 55.68 10.14 -9.24
C ILE A 27 55.63 10.68 -7.81
N GLN A 28 54.43 10.98 -7.31
CA GLN A 28 54.22 11.51 -5.95
C GLN A 28 53.07 10.78 -5.25
N PRO A 29 53.15 10.54 -3.92
CA PRO A 29 52.16 9.71 -3.21
C PRO A 29 50.73 10.25 -3.15
N TYR A 30 50.55 11.57 -3.22
CA TYR A 30 49.25 12.26 -3.07
C TYR A 30 48.68 12.79 -4.39
N PHE A 31 49.29 12.43 -5.51
CA PHE A 31 48.94 12.92 -6.84
C PHE A 31 48.83 11.74 -7.80
N VAL A 32 47.92 11.86 -8.77
CA VAL A 32 47.84 10.91 -9.88
C VAL A 32 49.06 11.08 -10.78
N ASN A 33 49.50 10.00 -11.43
CA ASN A 33 50.57 10.08 -12.42
C ASN A 33 50.10 10.94 -13.60
N GLN A 34 50.95 11.89 -14.01
CA GLN A 34 50.63 12.86 -15.04
C GLN A 34 51.62 12.75 -16.20
N ASN A 35 51.09 12.86 -17.42
CA ASN A 35 51.87 13.08 -18.62
C ASN A 35 51.68 14.53 -19.07
N VAL A 36 52.73 15.10 -19.66
CA VAL A 36 52.73 16.47 -20.14
C VAL A 36 53.03 16.44 -21.64
N ILE A 37 52.13 17.00 -22.44
CA ILE A 37 52.23 17.07 -23.89
C ILE A 37 52.20 18.54 -24.30
N GLU A 38 53.22 19.00 -25.02
CA GLU A 38 53.29 20.36 -25.57
C GLU A 38 53.01 20.33 -27.08
N GLU A 39 51.95 20.98 -27.52
CA GLU A 39 51.57 21.09 -28.94
C GLU A 39 51.17 22.54 -29.26
N GLU A 40 51.74 23.11 -30.33
CA GLU A 40 51.38 24.44 -30.87
C GLU A 40 51.32 25.59 -29.84
N GLY A 41 52.16 25.56 -28.80
CA GLY A 41 52.19 26.58 -27.74
C GLY A 41 51.12 26.41 -26.64
N LYS A 42 50.43 25.27 -26.63
CA LYS A 42 49.56 24.80 -25.55
C LYS A 42 50.20 23.63 -24.80
N LEU A 43 50.02 23.62 -23.49
CA LEU A 43 50.44 22.55 -22.61
C LEU A 43 49.22 21.73 -22.19
N THR A 44 49.17 20.46 -22.56
CA THR A 44 48.14 19.53 -22.10
C THR A 44 48.70 18.65 -21.00
N ILE A 45 48.12 18.74 -19.81
CA ILE A 45 48.43 17.85 -18.67
C ILE A 45 47.39 16.74 -18.66
N GLU A 46 47.83 15.51 -18.93
CA GLU A 46 47.01 14.31 -18.93
C GLU A 46 47.20 13.54 -17.62
N SER A 47 46.14 13.44 -16.83
CA SER A 47 46.13 12.66 -15.59
C SER A 47 45.72 11.22 -15.89
N LEU A 48 46.62 10.27 -15.63
CA LEU A 48 46.46 8.86 -15.95
C LEU A 48 45.69 8.14 -14.83
N LEU A 49 44.36 8.03 -14.99
CA LEU A 49 43.54 7.32 -14.01
C LEU A 49 43.61 5.82 -14.25
N THR A 50 44.00 5.10 -13.20
CA THR A 50 43.96 3.63 -13.18
C THR A 50 42.54 3.17 -12.89
N ASP A 51 42.13 2.02 -13.43
CA ASP A 51 40.77 1.47 -13.25
C ASP A 51 40.43 1.15 -11.77
N GLU A 52 41.44 1.12 -10.90
CA GLU A 52 41.26 0.96 -9.45
C GLU A 52 40.81 2.25 -8.73
N TYR A 53 40.92 3.40 -9.38
CA TYR A 53 40.54 4.69 -8.82
C TYR A 53 39.05 4.94 -8.99
N TYR A 54 38.46 5.65 -8.04
CA TYR A 54 37.08 6.10 -8.11
C TYR A 54 36.94 7.56 -7.73
N SER A 55 35.98 8.23 -8.37
CA SER A 55 35.66 9.64 -8.15
C SER A 55 34.89 9.88 -6.85
N TRP A 56 34.79 11.15 -6.50
CA TRP A 56 33.97 11.64 -5.39
C TRP A 56 32.52 11.16 -5.44
N ASP A 57 31.91 11.04 -6.62
CA ASP A 57 30.51 10.65 -6.78
C ASP A 57 30.20 9.29 -6.16
N LYS A 58 31.15 8.36 -6.21
CA LYS A 58 30.99 7.03 -5.60
C LYS A 58 30.77 7.13 -4.09
N LEU A 59 31.41 8.09 -3.42
CA LEU A 59 31.26 8.31 -1.98
C LEU A 59 29.81 8.60 -1.61
N THR A 60 29.04 9.28 -2.46
CA THR A 60 27.63 9.64 -2.18
C THR A 60 26.73 8.42 -1.95
N THR A 61 27.10 7.29 -2.56
CA THR A 61 26.38 6.00 -2.52
C THR A 61 26.85 5.07 -1.39
N MET A 62 28.01 5.37 -0.77
CA MET A 62 28.56 4.56 0.30
C MET A 62 27.79 4.73 1.62
N ILE A 63 28.02 3.81 2.55
CA ILE A 63 27.53 3.92 3.93
C ILE A 63 28.23 5.08 4.66
N GLU A 64 27.61 5.59 5.72
CA GLU A 64 28.09 6.76 6.46
C GLU A 64 29.47 6.53 7.08
N GLU A 65 29.74 5.33 7.62
CA GLU A 65 31.07 4.92 8.11
C GLU A 65 32.17 5.11 7.04
N GLU A 66 31.92 4.64 5.82
CA GLU A 66 32.88 4.78 4.73
C GLU A 66 33.02 6.24 4.32
N LYS A 67 31.94 7.02 4.23
CA LYS A 67 32.03 8.46 3.93
C LYS A 67 32.93 9.19 4.94
N LEU A 68 32.75 8.91 6.23
CA LEU A 68 33.55 9.51 7.30
C LEU A 68 35.02 9.11 7.19
N ARG A 69 35.32 7.84 6.90
CA ARG A 69 36.69 7.36 6.66
C ARG A 69 37.40 8.14 5.56
N HIS A 70 36.72 8.38 4.44
CA HIS A 70 37.30 9.16 3.32
C HIS A 70 37.48 10.64 3.68
N LEU A 71 36.52 11.24 4.39
CA LEU A 71 36.64 12.63 4.85
C LEU A 71 37.82 12.81 5.81
N ILE A 72 38.04 11.87 6.74
CA ILE A 72 39.20 11.89 7.65
C ILE A 72 40.50 11.86 6.85
N ASN A 73 40.61 10.98 5.85
CA ASN A 73 41.80 10.91 5.00
C ASN A 73 42.03 12.21 4.20
N VAL A 74 40.96 12.87 3.73
CA VAL A 74 41.06 14.17 3.05
C VAL A 74 41.54 15.25 4.01
N GLY A 75 41.03 15.29 5.24
CA GLY A 75 41.45 16.27 6.26
C GLY A 75 42.95 16.20 6.59
N GLN A 76 43.55 15.01 6.47
CA GLN A 76 44.98 14.79 6.73
C GLN A 76 45.90 15.33 5.60
N LEU A 77 45.38 15.59 4.40
CA LEU A 77 46.17 16.04 3.25
C LEU A 77 46.89 17.37 3.49
N PHE A 78 46.25 18.30 4.22
CA PHE A 78 46.84 19.60 4.47
C PHE A 78 48.19 19.48 5.19
N ASN A 79 48.22 18.69 6.27
CA ASN A 79 49.43 18.48 7.06
C ASN A 79 50.54 17.76 6.28
N SER A 80 50.17 16.87 5.35
CA SER A 80 51.12 16.16 4.49
C SER A 80 51.70 17.00 3.36
N LEU A 81 50.98 18.02 2.88
CA LEU A 81 51.35 18.80 1.69
C LEU A 81 51.76 20.24 1.98
N LYS A 82 51.58 20.77 3.19
CA LYS A 82 51.90 22.16 3.55
C LYS A 82 53.35 22.57 3.20
N ASP A 83 54.31 21.68 3.42
CA ASP A 83 55.74 21.92 3.22
C ASP A 83 56.22 21.50 1.82
N SER A 84 55.32 20.98 0.99
CA SER A 84 55.64 20.48 -0.35
C SER A 84 55.90 21.61 -1.35
N ILE A 85 56.68 21.32 -2.40
CA ILE A 85 56.83 22.21 -3.57
C ILE A 85 55.58 22.22 -4.47
N TYR A 86 54.72 21.22 -4.33
CA TYR A 86 53.51 21.06 -5.10
C TYR A 86 52.35 21.85 -4.49
N THR A 87 51.52 22.40 -5.35
CA THR A 87 50.31 23.14 -4.99
C THR A 87 49.08 22.42 -5.54
N TYR A 88 47.92 22.70 -4.98
CA TYR A 88 46.68 22.01 -5.34
C TYR A 88 45.47 22.86 -4.99
N GLU A 89 44.35 22.57 -5.64
CA GLU A 89 43.03 23.10 -5.30
C GLU A 89 42.20 21.98 -4.65
N LEU A 90 41.63 22.28 -3.49
CA LEU A 90 40.76 21.34 -2.78
C LEU A 90 39.32 21.47 -3.29
N SER A 91 38.95 20.61 -4.23
CA SER A 91 37.58 20.50 -4.76
C SER A 91 37.18 19.03 -4.97
N PRO A 92 35.88 18.68 -4.89
CA PRO A 92 35.41 17.31 -5.11
C PRO A 92 35.80 16.77 -6.50
N SER A 93 35.82 17.64 -7.51
CA SER A 93 36.17 17.30 -8.89
C SER A 93 37.66 17.06 -9.09
N ASN A 94 38.53 17.62 -8.25
CA ASN A 94 39.98 17.43 -8.33
C ASN A 94 40.49 16.26 -7.47
N LEU A 95 39.59 15.43 -6.92
CA LEU A 95 39.93 14.32 -6.04
C LEU A 95 39.48 12.97 -6.60
N VAL A 96 40.39 12.00 -6.55
CA VAL A 96 40.10 10.58 -6.73
C VAL A 96 40.63 9.78 -5.56
N PHE A 97 40.09 8.59 -5.37
CA PHE A 97 40.46 7.71 -4.26
C PHE A 97 41.02 6.40 -4.78
N SER A 98 42.10 5.96 -4.15
CA SER A 98 42.67 4.62 -4.38
C SER A 98 41.79 3.51 -3.81
N ARG A 99 42.13 2.26 -4.12
CA ARG A 99 41.50 1.05 -3.53
C ARG A 99 41.43 1.08 -2.00
N ASN A 100 42.42 1.68 -1.35
CA ASN A 100 42.48 1.78 0.12
C ASN A 100 41.72 3.00 0.68
N GLY A 101 41.14 3.85 -0.17
CA GLY A 101 40.46 5.08 0.24
C GLY A 101 41.40 6.25 0.52
N ASN A 102 42.66 6.17 0.08
CA ASN A 102 43.59 7.31 0.15
C ASN A 102 43.24 8.31 -0.97
N PRO A 103 43.05 9.60 -0.64
CA PRO A 103 42.78 10.64 -1.61
C PRO A 103 44.04 11.01 -2.40
N LEU A 104 43.85 11.24 -3.70
CA LEU A 104 44.85 11.62 -4.67
C LEU A 104 44.30 12.82 -5.46
N PHE A 105 45.11 13.85 -5.64
CA PHE A 105 44.74 14.98 -6.50
C PHE A 105 44.95 14.62 -7.96
N ILE A 106 43.98 14.96 -8.80
CA ILE A 106 44.05 14.77 -10.25
C ILE A 106 45.06 15.78 -10.82
N PHE A 107 44.91 17.04 -10.44
CA PHE A 107 45.74 18.14 -10.91
C PHE A 107 46.57 18.74 -9.77
N ARG A 108 47.80 19.11 -10.13
CA ARG A 108 48.77 19.75 -9.23
C ARG A 108 49.45 20.89 -9.94
N GLY A 109 49.72 21.95 -9.20
CA GLY A 109 50.63 23.00 -9.61
C GLY A 109 52.00 22.84 -8.96
N VAL A 110 52.86 23.81 -9.23
CA VAL A 110 54.21 23.91 -8.67
C VAL A 110 54.41 25.34 -8.22
N LYS A 111 54.84 25.52 -6.96
CA LYS A 111 55.02 26.83 -6.34
C LYS A 111 55.79 27.78 -7.26
N GLY A 112 55.17 28.89 -7.64
CA GLY A 112 55.78 29.93 -8.48
C GLY A 112 56.11 29.53 -9.92
N GLN A 113 55.74 28.32 -10.37
CA GLN A 113 56.02 27.82 -11.73
C GLN A 113 54.77 27.44 -12.51
N VAL A 114 53.90 26.61 -11.94
CA VAL A 114 52.71 26.05 -12.62
C VAL A 114 51.47 26.35 -11.78
N PRO A 115 50.36 26.85 -12.36
CA PRO A 115 49.13 27.11 -11.62
C PRO A 115 48.57 25.83 -10.96
N PRO A 116 48.02 25.91 -9.73
CA PRO A 116 47.94 27.09 -8.87
C PRO A 116 49.33 27.53 -8.36
N TYR A 117 49.71 28.80 -8.52
CA TYR A 117 51.10 29.23 -8.21
C TYR A 117 51.41 29.28 -6.72
N ASP A 118 50.37 29.52 -5.90
CA ASP A 118 50.49 29.71 -4.46
C ASP A 118 50.07 28.44 -3.72
N ALA A 119 50.68 28.22 -2.55
CA ALA A 119 50.22 27.17 -1.65
C ALA A 119 48.85 27.51 -1.07
N LEU A 120 48.01 26.49 -0.96
CA LEU A 120 46.72 26.61 -0.31
C LEU A 120 46.89 26.98 1.17
N LYS A 121 46.25 28.05 1.60
CA LYS A 121 46.26 28.50 3.00
C LYS A 121 45.33 27.64 3.85
N LEU A 122 45.64 27.51 5.15
CA LEU A 122 44.84 26.72 6.10
C LEU A 122 43.37 27.16 6.12
N GLU A 123 43.10 28.47 6.14
CA GLU A 123 41.72 29.00 6.17
C GLU A 123 40.92 28.57 4.94
N ALA A 124 41.50 28.70 3.75
CA ALA A 124 40.87 28.31 2.49
C ALA A 124 40.66 26.79 2.41
N PHE A 125 41.62 26.01 2.91
CA PHE A 125 41.47 24.55 3.04
C PHE A 125 40.30 24.20 3.96
N THR A 126 40.22 24.82 5.15
CA THR A 126 39.17 24.55 6.13
C THR A 126 37.78 24.88 5.59
N VAL A 127 37.62 26.00 4.87
CA VAL A 127 36.34 26.38 4.24
C VAL A 127 35.91 25.33 3.20
N ASN A 128 36.82 24.99 2.27
CA ASN A 128 36.53 24.00 1.23
C ASN A 128 36.27 22.60 1.83
N PHE A 129 37.00 22.23 2.88
CA PHE A 129 36.82 20.95 3.56
C PHE A 129 35.49 20.87 4.30
N LYS A 130 35.06 21.93 5.00
CA LYS A 130 33.71 22.02 5.60
C LYS A 130 32.63 21.88 4.55
N ALA A 131 32.76 22.56 3.41
CA ALA A 131 31.80 22.45 2.31
C ALA A 131 31.73 21.01 1.74
N MET A 132 32.86 20.31 1.64
CA MET A 132 32.92 18.90 1.25
C MET A 132 32.21 17.97 2.24
N ILE A 133 32.46 18.15 3.55
CA ILE A 133 31.82 17.35 4.60
C ILE A 133 30.30 17.51 4.53
N VAL A 134 29.82 18.75 4.50
CA VAL A 134 28.38 19.04 4.52
C VAL A 134 27.71 18.53 3.25
N SER A 135 28.27 18.78 2.06
CA SER A 135 27.68 18.29 0.80
C SER A 135 27.65 16.76 0.70
N LEU A 136 28.63 16.05 1.28
CA LEU A 136 28.67 14.59 1.24
C LEU A 136 27.71 13.93 2.25
N LEU A 137 27.56 14.54 3.43
CA LEU A 137 26.73 14.03 4.52
C LEU A 137 25.27 14.50 4.41
N ASP A 138 25.02 15.67 3.84
CA ASP A 138 23.68 16.24 3.63
C ASP A 138 23.40 16.45 2.13
N LYS A 139 22.69 15.47 1.54
CA LYS A 139 22.36 15.43 0.10
C LYS A 139 21.55 16.65 -0.39
N LYS A 140 20.97 17.44 0.51
CA LYS A 140 20.17 18.63 0.13
C LYS A 140 21.03 19.84 -0.22
N VAL A 141 22.31 19.81 0.14
CA VAL A 141 23.21 20.96 0.01
C VAL A 141 24.29 20.67 -1.02
N SER A 142 24.50 21.61 -1.94
CA SER A 142 25.56 21.50 -2.95
C SER A 142 26.84 22.18 -2.47
N TYR A 143 27.98 21.64 -2.90
CA TYR A 143 29.30 22.11 -2.55
C TYR A 143 29.53 23.55 -3.03
N GLU A 144 29.16 23.84 -4.27
CA GLU A 144 29.37 25.13 -4.95
C GLU A 144 28.70 26.26 -4.15
N LYS A 145 27.45 26.05 -3.75
CA LYS A 145 26.68 27.04 -2.96
C LYS A 145 27.33 27.36 -1.62
N LEU A 146 27.95 26.38 -0.97
CA LEU A 146 28.60 26.58 0.32
C LEU A 146 29.90 27.38 0.18
N VAL A 147 30.70 27.06 -0.84
CA VAL A 147 31.95 27.78 -1.15
C VAL A 147 31.66 29.22 -1.60
N GLU A 148 30.56 29.45 -2.32
CA GLU A 148 30.09 30.78 -2.76
C GLU A 148 29.53 31.67 -1.62
N GLY A 149 29.61 31.23 -0.36
CA GLY A 149 29.31 32.06 0.82
C GLY A 149 28.03 31.70 1.58
N GLN A 150 27.34 30.60 1.23
CA GLN A 150 26.19 30.12 2.03
C GLN A 150 26.61 29.34 3.28
N SER A 151 27.92 29.12 3.49
CA SER A 151 28.45 28.38 4.64
C SER A 151 27.93 28.85 6.02
N PRO A 152 27.87 30.16 6.34
CA PRO A 152 27.39 30.64 7.64
C PRO A 152 25.88 30.46 7.88
N PHE A 153 25.10 30.24 6.81
CA PHE A 153 23.64 30.12 6.86
C PHE A 153 23.15 28.67 6.85
N TYR A 154 24.08 27.70 6.83
CA TYR A 154 23.73 26.29 6.84
C TYR A 154 22.96 25.91 8.13
N LYS A 155 21.79 25.30 7.94
CA LYS A 155 20.97 24.69 9.00
C LYS A 155 20.45 23.36 8.49
N GLY A 156 20.75 22.28 9.20
CA GLY A 156 20.51 20.93 8.69
C GLY A 156 20.82 19.86 9.72
N LYS A 157 21.76 18.96 9.40
CA LYS A 157 22.18 17.91 10.33
C LYS A 157 22.96 18.53 11.49
N LEU A 158 22.61 18.17 12.73
CA LEU A 158 23.28 18.65 13.95
C LEU A 158 24.81 18.47 13.89
N PHE A 159 25.28 17.31 13.44
CA PHE A 159 26.71 17.04 13.27
C PHE A 159 27.37 18.02 12.29
N CYS A 160 26.74 18.27 11.14
CA CYS A 160 27.22 19.21 10.13
C CYS A 160 27.24 20.66 10.64
N GLU A 161 26.28 21.05 11.50
CA GLU A 161 26.28 22.36 12.15
C GLU A 161 27.42 22.52 13.15
N THR A 162 27.75 21.48 13.92
CA THR A 162 28.92 21.46 14.81
C THR A 162 30.20 21.65 14.01
N ILE A 163 30.36 20.91 12.91
CA ILE A 163 31.53 21.01 12.01
C ILE A 163 31.65 22.42 11.41
N MET A 164 30.54 23.06 11.05
CA MET A 164 30.57 24.43 10.52
C MET A 164 31.05 25.45 11.57
N LYS A 165 30.72 25.25 12.85
CA LYS A 165 31.11 26.13 13.97
C LYS A 165 32.55 25.94 14.43
N SER A 166 33.13 24.74 14.28
CA SER A 166 34.52 24.48 14.69
C SER A 166 35.51 25.28 13.86
N GLU A 167 36.44 25.99 14.50
CA GLU A 167 37.40 26.85 13.80
C GLU A 167 38.69 26.12 13.40
N ASN A 168 39.07 25.09 14.17
CA ASN A 168 40.31 24.37 13.96
C ASN A 168 40.13 23.11 13.09
N LEU A 169 41.03 22.91 12.13
CA LEU A 169 41.07 21.71 11.29
C LEU A 169 41.26 20.43 12.13
N ASP A 170 42.11 20.47 13.14
CA ASP A 170 42.37 19.29 13.99
C ASP A 170 41.13 18.91 14.81
N GLU A 171 40.34 19.90 15.24
CA GLU A 171 39.07 19.70 15.92
C GLU A 171 38.03 19.06 14.99
N ILE A 172 37.93 19.54 13.74
CA ILE A 172 37.05 18.97 12.72
C ILE A 172 37.41 17.50 12.46
N ILE A 173 38.69 17.18 12.35
CA ILE A 173 39.17 15.80 12.15
C ILE A 173 38.83 14.93 13.36
N ALA A 174 39.01 15.45 14.59
CA ALA A 174 38.65 14.74 15.81
C ALA A 174 37.15 14.42 15.88
N LEU A 175 36.29 15.38 15.54
CA LEU A 175 34.83 15.19 15.47
C LEU A 175 34.43 14.13 14.44
N LEU A 176 35.06 14.13 13.26
CA LEU A 176 34.84 13.10 12.24
C LEU A 176 35.28 11.71 12.73
N LEU A 177 36.39 11.63 13.45
CA LEU A 177 36.92 10.37 14.00
C LEU A 177 36.01 9.81 15.08
N GLU A 178 35.54 10.65 16.01
CA GLU A 178 34.58 10.25 17.04
C GLU A 178 33.30 9.68 16.40
N LYS A 179 32.75 10.41 15.42
CA LYS A 179 31.55 9.97 14.71
C LYS A 179 31.77 8.68 13.91
N TYR A 180 32.95 8.51 13.33
CA TYR A 180 33.32 7.28 12.62
C TYR A 180 33.36 6.07 13.56
N LEU A 181 33.96 6.22 14.75
CA LEU A 181 34.02 5.14 15.74
C LEU A 181 32.62 4.76 16.24
N GLU A 182 31.77 5.75 16.48
CA GLU A 182 30.37 5.53 16.86
C GLU A 182 29.61 4.74 15.78
N GLU A 183 29.64 5.20 14.53
CA GLU A 183 28.96 4.54 13.41
C GLU A 183 29.49 3.14 13.15
N LYS A 184 30.81 2.93 13.31
CA LYS A 184 31.43 1.61 13.15
C LYS A 184 30.92 0.60 14.19
N GLU A 185 30.80 1.01 15.45
CA GLU A 185 30.26 0.12 16.49
C GLU A 185 28.77 -0.16 16.25
N GLN A 186 27.99 0.87 15.90
CA GLN A 186 26.58 0.69 15.54
C GLN A 186 26.39 -0.23 14.34
N ASN A 187 27.24 -0.12 13.32
CA ASN A 187 27.20 -1.00 12.15
C ASN A 187 27.49 -2.44 12.51
N LYS A 188 28.44 -2.68 13.43
CA LYS A 188 28.80 -4.02 13.90
C LYS A 188 27.71 -4.65 14.75
N GLU A 189 27.02 -3.88 15.59
CA GLU A 189 25.95 -4.38 16.46
C GLU A 189 24.63 -4.60 15.72
N LYS A 190 24.24 -3.64 14.87
CA LYS A 190 22.88 -3.59 14.29
C LYS A 190 22.79 -4.18 12.89
N PHE A 191 23.90 -4.26 12.17
CA PHE A 191 23.89 -4.68 10.77
C PHE A 191 24.75 -5.92 10.55
N SER A 192 24.31 -6.73 9.60
CA SER A 192 25.05 -7.89 9.14
C SER A 192 24.94 -7.99 7.63
N ARG A 193 26.02 -8.41 6.99
CA ARG A 193 26.06 -8.52 5.53
C ARG A 193 25.21 -9.70 5.09
N VAL A 194 24.08 -9.40 4.49
CA VAL A 194 23.15 -10.40 3.95
C VAL A 194 23.02 -10.25 2.43
N PRO A 195 22.85 -11.36 1.68
CA PRO A 195 22.56 -11.29 0.25
C PRO A 195 21.24 -10.57 -0.04
N ASN A 196 21.26 -9.58 -0.93
CA ASN A 196 20.07 -8.83 -1.35
C ASN A 196 18.95 -9.73 -1.88
N LYS A 197 19.30 -10.86 -2.52
CA LYS A 197 18.33 -11.85 -3.01
C LYS A 197 17.53 -12.52 -1.89
N LEU A 198 18.17 -12.81 -0.74
CA LEU A 198 17.48 -13.42 0.41
C LEU A 198 16.54 -12.42 1.06
N VAL A 199 16.99 -11.18 1.28
CA VAL A 199 16.16 -10.11 1.87
C VAL A 199 14.95 -9.82 0.98
N SER A 200 15.14 -9.73 -0.34
CA SER A 200 14.03 -9.50 -1.28
C SER A 200 13.02 -10.65 -1.24
N ARG A 201 13.48 -11.91 -1.27
CA ARG A 201 12.60 -13.08 -1.12
C ARG A 201 11.82 -13.04 0.19
N LEU A 202 12.50 -12.78 1.32
CA LEU A 202 11.84 -12.71 2.62
C LEU A 202 10.73 -11.65 2.65
N LYS A 203 11.00 -10.44 2.15
CA LYS A 203 9.99 -9.37 2.06
C LYS A 203 8.75 -9.81 1.29
N TRP A 204 8.94 -10.40 0.10
CA TRP A 204 7.83 -10.91 -0.71
C TRP A 204 7.09 -12.06 -0.03
N THR A 205 7.80 -13.00 0.59
CA THR A 205 7.17 -14.11 1.33
C THR A 205 6.34 -13.60 2.50
N THR A 206 6.79 -12.58 3.24
CA THR A 206 6.03 -12.00 4.34
C THR A 206 4.75 -11.33 3.85
N ILE A 207 4.80 -10.61 2.73
CA ILE A 207 3.61 -9.96 2.14
C ILE A 207 2.60 -11.02 1.70
N ILE A 208 3.04 -12.03 0.94
CA ILE A 208 2.16 -13.10 0.43
C ILE A 208 1.57 -13.90 1.59
N ALA A 209 2.39 -14.26 2.60
CA ALA A 209 1.93 -14.99 3.77
C ALA A 209 0.92 -14.17 4.59
N SER A 210 1.14 -12.85 4.74
CA SER A 210 0.20 -11.96 5.41
C SER A 210 -1.14 -11.90 4.68
N PHE A 211 -1.14 -11.78 3.35
CA PHE A 211 -2.35 -11.77 2.55
C PHE A 211 -3.13 -13.10 2.67
N ILE A 212 -2.46 -14.23 2.55
CA ILE A 212 -3.06 -15.56 2.73
C ILE A 212 -3.61 -15.72 4.15
N GLY A 213 -2.89 -15.21 5.16
CA GLY A 213 -3.32 -15.22 6.55
C GLY A 213 -4.64 -14.50 6.74
N VAL A 214 -4.76 -13.27 6.22
CA VAL A 214 -6.01 -12.48 6.31
C VAL A 214 -7.16 -13.19 5.58
N LEU A 215 -6.93 -13.70 4.37
CA LEU A 215 -7.96 -14.40 3.61
C LEU A 215 -8.45 -15.66 4.33
N SER A 216 -7.52 -16.40 4.97
CA SER A 216 -7.86 -17.58 5.75
C SER A 216 -8.71 -17.23 6.97
N ILE A 217 -8.37 -16.14 7.68
CA ILE A 217 -9.14 -15.65 8.82
C ILE A 217 -10.58 -15.32 8.39
N VAL A 218 -10.75 -14.59 7.28
CA VAL A 218 -12.09 -14.27 6.74
C VAL A 218 -12.88 -15.54 6.42
N GLY A 219 -12.24 -16.52 5.79
CA GLY A 219 -12.86 -17.81 5.49
C GLY A 219 -13.32 -18.56 6.74
N VAL A 220 -12.48 -18.59 7.79
CA VAL A 220 -12.82 -19.22 9.08
C VAL A 220 -13.98 -18.49 9.76
N PHE A 221 -13.97 -17.16 9.77
CA PHE A 221 -15.07 -16.38 10.33
C PHE A 221 -16.39 -16.63 9.60
N TYR A 222 -16.38 -16.65 8.27
CA TYR A 222 -17.57 -16.97 7.49
C TYR A 222 -18.10 -18.38 7.80
N PHE A 223 -17.19 -19.36 7.85
CA PHE A 223 -17.56 -20.74 8.15
C PHE A 223 -18.18 -20.88 9.55
N ALA A 224 -17.56 -20.28 10.56
CA ALA A 224 -17.99 -20.38 11.95
C ALA A 224 -19.30 -19.64 12.25
N LEU A 225 -19.51 -18.45 11.67
CA LEU A 225 -20.67 -17.61 11.99
C LEU A 225 -21.87 -17.83 11.07
N PHE A 226 -21.67 -18.31 9.85
CA PHE A 226 -22.75 -18.46 8.87
C PHE A 226 -22.94 -19.92 8.44
N ALA A 227 -21.88 -20.60 7.97
CA ALA A 227 -22.03 -21.94 7.41
C ALA A 227 -22.43 -22.98 8.48
N MET A 228 -21.76 -22.98 9.63
CA MET A 228 -22.00 -23.95 10.70
C MET A 228 -23.39 -23.80 11.35
N PRO A 229 -23.86 -22.59 11.74
CA PRO A 229 -25.21 -22.43 12.27
C PRO A 229 -26.30 -22.79 11.26
N ASN A 230 -26.13 -22.43 9.98
CA ASN A 230 -27.10 -22.78 8.94
C ASN A 230 -27.21 -24.32 8.77
N GLN A 231 -26.09 -25.05 8.82
CA GLN A 231 -26.12 -26.51 8.74
C GLN A 231 -26.84 -27.15 9.94
N GLN A 232 -26.58 -26.66 11.16
CA GLN A 232 -27.27 -27.13 12.36
C GLN A 232 -28.77 -26.87 12.29
N MET A 233 -29.16 -25.66 11.91
CA MET A 233 -30.56 -25.27 11.73
C MET A 233 -31.28 -26.16 10.71
N ILE A 234 -30.70 -26.43 9.54
CA ILE A 234 -31.31 -27.32 8.54
C ILE A 234 -31.44 -28.75 9.07
N SER A 235 -30.44 -29.24 9.83
CA SER A 235 -30.50 -30.56 10.47
C SER A 235 -31.65 -30.64 11.49
N ASP A 236 -31.78 -29.64 12.37
CA ASP A 236 -32.81 -29.59 13.40
C ASP A 236 -34.22 -29.45 12.79
N LEU A 237 -34.35 -28.64 11.74
CA LEU A 237 -35.57 -28.49 10.94
C LEU A 237 -36.04 -29.84 10.38
N ARG A 238 -35.14 -30.58 9.70
CA ARG A 238 -35.47 -31.87 9.09
C ARG A 238 -35.83 -32.91 10.15
N LEU A 239 -35.11 -32.93 11.28
CA LEU A 239 -35.40 -33.82 12.40
C LEU A 239 -36.78 -33.53 13.01
N ALA A 240 -37.11 -32.26 13.26
CA ALA A 240 -38.42 -31.85 13.77
C ALA A 240 -39.54 -32.24 12.80
N PHE A 241 -39.33 -32.07 11.50
CA PHE A 241 -40.29 -32.45 10.46
C PHE A 241 -40.57 -33.96 10.45
N VAL A 242 -39.51 -34.79 10.52
CA VAL A 242 -39.63 -36.26 10.60
C VAL A 242 -40.39 -36.70 11.85
N ASN A 243 -40.16 -36.01 12.98
CA ASN A 243 -40.86 -36.26 14.24
C ASN A 243 -42.29 -35.67 14.27
N GLN A 244 -42.77 -35.09 13.16
CA GLN A 244 -44.08 -34.43 13.04
C GLN A 244 -44.27 -33.25 14.02
N ASP A 245 -43.18 -32.69 14.53
CA ASP A 245 -43.20 -31.48 15.35
C ASP A 245 -43.15 -30.22 14.47
N TYR A 246 -44.29 -29.94 13.85
CA TYR A 246 -44.44 -28.84 12.90
C TYR A 246 -44.24 -27.46 13.56
N SER A 247 -44.51 -27.31 14.85
CA SER A 247 -44.29 -26.07 15.59
C SER A 247 -42.79 -25.76 15.73
N SER A 248 -41.99 -26.79 16.04
CA SER A 248 -40.53 -26.66 16.11
C SER A 248 -39.91 -26.30 14.76
N VAL A 249 -40.44 -26.85 13.65
CA VAL A 249 -40.01 -26.47 12.28
C VAL A 249 -40.21 -24.97 12.02
N VAL A 250 -41.38 -24.43 12.34
CA VAL A 250 -41.68 -23.00 12.12
C VAL A 250 -40.80 -22.10 12.98
N SER A 251 -40.57 -22.47 14.24
CA SER A 251 -39.72 -21.67 15.15
C SER A 251 -38.25 -21.65 14.75
N THR A 252 -37.72 -22.76 14.25
CA THR A 252 -36.31 -22.91 13.83
C THR A 252 -35.95 -21.98 12.67
N VAL A 253 -36.92 -21.68 11.80
CA VAL A 253 -36.73 -20.89 10.57
C VAL A 253 -37.07 -19.41 10.75
N LYS A 254 -37.53 -19.00 11.94
CA LYS A 254 -38.07 -17.66 12.19
C LYS A 254 -37.12 -16.51 11.81
N ASN A 255 -35.82 -16.68 12.09
CA ASN A 255 -34.81 -15.63 11.88
C ASN A 255 -33.95 -15.86 10.62
N THR A 256 -34.33 -16.83 9.78
CA THR A 256 -33.57 -17.24 8.61
C THR A 256 -34.06 -16.53 7.37
N ASP A 257 -33.18 -16.31 6.39
CA ASP A 257 -33.62 -15.82 5.09
C ASP A 257 -34.41 -16.92 4.37
N SER A 258 -35.66 -16.60 4.02
CA SER A 258 -36.56 -17.45 3.24
C SER A 258 -35.95 -17.92 1.91
N LYS A 259 -34.98 -17.18 1.36
CA LYS A 259 -34.27 -17.52 0.11
C LYS A 259 -33.10 -18.48 0.28
N SER A 260 -32.59 -18.66 1.51
CA SER A 260 -31.46 -19.56 1.76
C SER A 260 -31.85 -21.04 1.90
N LEU A 261 -33.17 -21.33 1.96
CA LEU A 261 -33.68 -22.68 2.06
C LEU A 261 -33.63 -23.39 0.71
N SER A 262 -33.26 -24.66 0.71
CA SER A 262 -33.45 -25.50 -0.47
C SER A 262 -34.93 -25.70 -0.76
N GLN A 263 -35.28 -26.13 -1.97
CA GLN A 263 -36.67 -26.37 -2.36
C GLN A 263 -37.37 -27.41 -1.46
N ASP A 264 -36.66 -28.46 -1.06
CA ASP A 264 -37.19 -29.47 -0.14
C ASP A 264 -37.38 -28.93 1.28
N ASP A 265 -36.43 -28.13 1.78
CA ASP A 265 -36.54 -27.52 3.11
C ASP A 265 -37.67 -26.48 3.16
N ALA A 266 -37.81 -25.68 2.09
CA ALA A 266 -38.92 -24.74 1.94
C ALA A 266 -40.27 -25.45 1.92
N TYR A 267 -40.36 -26.61 1.27
CA TYR A 267 -41.56 -27.46 1.32
C TYR A 267 -41.86 -27.95 2.74
N MET A 268 -40.86 -28.48 3.45
CA MET A 268 -41.06 -28.96 4.84
C MET A 268 -41.57 -27.84 5.75
N VAL A 269 -41.03 -26.63 5.61
CA VAL A 269 -41.47 -25.46 6.38
C VAL A 269 -42.87 -25.03 5.96
N ALA A 270 -43.13 -24.86 4.66
CA ALA A 270 -44.45 -24.46 4.15
C ALA A 270 -45.54 -25.43 4.61
N TYR A 271 -45.28 -26.73 4.53
CA TYR A 271 -46.19 -27.77 5.01
C TYR A 271 -46.44 -27.64 6.52
N SER A 272 -45.37 -27.43 7.30
CA SER A 272 -45.46 -27.25 8.75
C SER A 272 -46.26 -26.00 9.14
N VAL A 273 -46.11 -24.90 8.39
CA VAL A 273 -46.90 -23.67 8.58
C VAL A 273 -48.38 -23.95 8.32
N ILE A 274 -48.72 -24.57 7.20
CA ILE A 274 -50.13 -24.90 6.85
C ILE A 274 -50.78 -25.77 7.93
N LYS A 275 -50.03 -26.72 8.52
CA LYS A 275 -50.52 -27.57 9.60
C LYS A 275 -50.76 -26.83 10.92
N THR A 276 -49.90 -25.86 11.24
CA THR A 276 -49.93 -25.11 12.51
C THR A 276 -50.86 -23.89 12.49
N GLU A 277 -51.24 -23.41 11.31
CA GLU A 277 -52.18 -22.31 11.13
C GLU A 277 -53.62 -22.69 11.57
N PRO A 278 -54.44 -21.76 12.12
CA PRO A 278 -55.80 -22.01 12.56
C PRO A 278 -56.77 -21.96 11.36
N LEU A 279 -56.55 -22.88 10.42
CA LEU A 279 -57.39 -23.12 9.25
C LEU A 279 -58.38 -24.27 9.53
N THR A 280 -59.50 -24.33 8.79
CA THR A 280 -60.42 -25.49 8.89
C THR A 280 -59.75 -26.76 8.36
N GLU A 281 -60.11 -27.93 8.88
CA GLU A 281 -59.51 -29.21 8.45
C GLU A 281 -59.66 -29.49 6.94
N ALA A 282 -60.76 -29.02 6.33
CA ALA A 282 -60.96 -29.07 4.89
C ALA A 282 -59.94 -28.21 4.13
N GLN A 283 -59.73 -26.96 4.56
CA GLN A 283 -58.74 -26.04 3.98
C GLN A 283 -57.31 -26.55 4.19
N LYS A 284 -57.01 -27.10 5.37
CA LYS A 284 -55.70 -27.73 5.63
C LYS A 284 -55.46 -28.89 4.69
N THR A 285 -56.44 -29.74 4.44
CA THR A 285 -56.31 -30.91 3.54
C THR A 285 -56.08 -30.49 2.09
N GLU A 286 -56.73 -29.41 1.66
CA GLU A 286 -56.55 -28.85 0.32
C GLU A 286 -55.17 -28.20 0.14
N LEU A 287 -54.75 -27.36 1.09
CA LEU A 287 -53.47 -26.66 1.06
C LEU A 287 -52.28 -27.60 1.35
N SER A 288 -52.50 -28.71 2.06
CA SER A 288 -51.47 -29.73 2.30
C SER A 288 -51.14 -30.58 1.06
N LYS A 289 -51.80 -30.36 -0.08
CA LYS A 289 -51.46 -31.01 -1.36
C LYS A 289 -50.21 -30.43 -2.03
N ILE A 290 -49.58 -29.43 -1.42
CA ILE A 290 -48.26 -28.95 -1.84
C ILE A 290 -47.24 -30.09 -1.85
N SER A 291 -46.24 -29.96 -2.71
CA SER A 291 -45.14 -30.91 -2.80
C SER A 291 -43.81 -30.16 -2.94
N SER A 292 -42.69 -30.86 -2.90
CA SER A 292 -41.40 -30.27 -3.26
C SER A 292 -41.35 -29.77 -4.71
N GLN A 293 -42.28 -30.17 -5.59
CA GLN A 293 -42.38 -29.68 -6.96
C GLN A 293 -43.23 -28.41 -7.11
N SER A 294 -43.89 -27.95 -6.04
CA SER A 294 -44.63 -26.70 -6.05
C SER A 294 -43.69 -25.51 -6.34
N SER A 295 -44.23 -24.41 -6.87
CA SER A 295 -43.42 -23.26 -7.25
C SER A 295 -42.67 -22.69 -6.04
N THR A 296 -41.41 -22.28 -6.26
CA THR A 296 -40.54 -21.76 -5.20
C THR A 296 -41.18 -20.57 -4.48
N ASP A 297 -41.81 -19.68 -5.23
CA ASP A 297 -42.50 -18.51 -4.68
C ASP A 297 -43.73 -18.90 -3.85
N TYR A 298 -44.50 -19.93 -4.25
CA TYR A 298 -45.63 -20.42 -3.46
C TYR A 298 -45.18 -21.05 -2.13
N LEU A 299 -44.09 -21.83 -2.14
CA LEU A 299 -43.51 -22.36 -0.90
C LEU A 299 -42.98 -21.23 -0.02
N ARG A 300 -42.29 -20.26 -0.63
CA ARG A 300 -41.73 -19.09 0.07
C ARG A 300 -42.82 -18.22 0.69
N TYR A 301 -43.98 -18.08 0.06
CA TYR A 301 -45.14 -17.41 0.65
C TYR A 301 -45.49 -18.00 2.02
N TRP A 302 -45.67 -19.32 2.09
CA TRP A 302 -45.99 -20.00 3.36
C TRP A 302 -44.85 -19.92 4.38
N VAL A 303 -43.59 -19.98 3.93
CA VAL A 303 -42.42 -19.74 4.80
C VAL A 303 -42.50 -18.34 5.43
N LEU A 304 -42.76 -17.30 4.64
CA LEU A 304 -42.84 -15.92 5.12
C LEU A 304 -44.01 -15.70 6.09
N ILE A 305 -45.15 -16.35 5.84
CA ILE A 305 -46.28 -16.39 6.79
C ILE A 305 -45.83 -16.99 8.12
N GLY A 306 -45.14 -18.14 8.12
CA GLY A 306 -44.61 -18.78 9.33
C GLY A 306 -43.58 -17.92 10.06
N GLN A 307 -42.78 -17.14 9.32
CA GLN A 307 -41.82 -16.19 9.87
C GLN A 307 -42.45 -14.89 10.39
N SER A 308 -43.78 -14.71 10.22
CA SER A 308 -44.51 -13.47 10.52
C SER A 308 -44.05 -12.26 9.68
N LYS A 309 -43.50 -12.49 8.49
CA LYS A 309 -43.11 -11.45 7.52
C LYS A 309 -44.24 -11.23 6.51
N VAL A 310 -45.36 -10.72 7.01
CA VAL A 310 -46.63 -10.67 6.27
C VAL A 310 -46.58 -9.76 5.05
N ASP A 311 -45.87 -8.64 5.12
CA ASP A 311 -45.72 -7.73 3.97
C ASP A 311 -45.01 -8.39 2.79
N GLU A 312 -43.89 -9.06 3.04
CA GLU A 312 -43.16 -9.81 2.00
C GLU A 312 -44.01 -10.96 1.43
N ALA A 313 -44.87 -11.58 2.26
CA ALA A 313 -45.80 -12.60 1.79
C ALA A 313 -46.89 -12.00 0.87
N ILE A 314 -47.43 -10.82 1.20
CA ILE A 314 -48.39 -10.11 0.35
C ILE A 314 -47.76 -9.75 -1.00
N ASP A 315 -46.49 -9.32 -1.01
CA ASP A 315 -45.76 -9.02 -2.24
C ASP A 315 -45.64 -10.27 -3.13
N ILE A 316 -45.31 -11.43 -2.55
CA ILE A 316 -45.29 -12.70 -3.28
C ILE A 316 -46.67 -13.06 -3.82
N ALA A 317 -47.72 -12.95 -3.00
CA ALA A 317 -49.08 -13.28 -3.43
C ALA A 317 -49.56 -12.39 -4.58
N SER A 318 -49.21 -11.10 -4.53
CA SER A 318 -49.49 -10.14 -5.60
C SER A 318 -48.71 -10.46 -6.88
N TYR A 319 -47.44 -10.87 -6.74
CA TYR A 319 -46.61 -11.28 -7.87
C TYR A 319 -47.11 -12.58 -8.53
N LEU A 320 -47.60 -13.53 -7.72
CA LEU A 320 -48.19 -14.78 -8.20
C LEU A 320 -49.59 -14.60 -8.82
N ASP A 321 -50.19 -13.40 -8.70
CA ASP A 321 -51.57 -13.12 -9.09
C ASP A 321 -52.56 -14.15 -8.52
N ASP A 322 -52.35 -14.56 -7.25
CA ASP A 322 -53.19 -15.52 -6.54
C ASP A 322 -54.12 -14.79 -5.54
N PRO A 323 -55.42 -14.61 -5.87
CA PRO A 323 -56.34 -13.86 -5.00
C PRO A 323 -56.60 -14.54 -3.66
N GLN A 324 -56.45 -15.87 -3.56
CA GLN A 324 -56.67 -16.60 -2.32
C GLN A 324 -55.51 -16.40 -1.35
N LEU A 325 -54.27 -16.48 -1.85
CA LEU A 325 -53.09 -16.14 -1.05
C LEU A 325 -53.11 -14.66 -0.66
N LEU A 326 -53.45 -13.77 -1.59
CA LEU A 326 -53.51 -12.34 -1.31
C LEU A 326 -54.53 -12.03 -0.21
N MET A 327 -55.73 -12.63 -0.28
CA MET A 327 -56.76 -12.48 0.75
C MET A 327 -56.30 -13.04 2.11
N TYR A 328 -55.57 -14.15 2.13
CA TYR A 328 -55.03 -14.72 3.36
C TYR A 328 -53.94 -13.82 3.98
N GLY A 329 -52.99 -13.34 3.17
CA GLY A 329 -51.95 -12.40 3.60
C GLY A 329 -52.53 -11.10 4.15
N LEU A 330 -53.54 -10.53 3.48
CA LEU A 330 -54.27 -9.35 3.95
C LEU A 330 -55.02 -9.61 5.27
N THR A 331 -55.60 -10.80 5.45
CA THR A 331 -56.23 -11.20 6.73
C THR A 331 -55.20 -11.23 7.85
N LYS A 332 -54.01 -11.79 7.59
CA LYS A 332 -52.90 -11.80 8.55
C LYS A 332 -52.39 -10.40 8.87
N LYS A 333 -52.36 -9.50 7.88
CA LYS A 333 -51.96 -8.11 8.08
C LYS A 333 -52.97 -7.35 8.93
N VAL A 334 -54.26 -7.64 8.76
CA VAL A 334 -55.33 -7.13 9.63
C VAL A 334 -55.11 -7.57 11.09
N ASP A 335 -54.80 -8.84 11.33
CA ASP A 335 -54.51 -9.36 12.67
C ASP A 335 -53.27 -8.69 13.29
N GLU A 336 -52.21 -8.50 12.50
CA GLU A 336 -50.97 -7.83 12.90
C GLU A 336 -51.24 -6.37 13.34
N VAL A 337 -51.93 -5.60 12.50
CA VAL A 337 -52.29 -4.19 12.78
C VAL A 337 -53.20 -4.09 14.01
N GLN A 338 -54.15 -5.02 14.17
CA GLN A 338 -55.06 -5.05 15.31
C GLN A 338 -54.33 -5.30 16.65
N ARG A 339 -53.30 -6.16 16.64
CA ARG A 339 -52.53 -6.54 17.83
C ARG A 339 -51.30 -5.66 18.07
N ASN A 340 -51.04 -4.67 17.22
CA ASN A 340 -49.86 -3.81 17.32
C ASN A 340 -50.03 -2.74 18.43
N PRO A 341 -49.24 -2.80 19.52
CA PRO A 341 -49.31 -1.83 20.61
C PRO A 341 -48.69 -0.47 20.26
N ASN A 342 -47.87 -0.40 19.21
CA ASN A 342 -47.13 0.81 18.82
C ASN A 342 -47.95 1.74 17.92
N LEU A 343 -49.14 1.33 17.47
CA LEU A 343 -50.02 2.16 16.66
C LEU A 343 -50.99 2.98 17.54
N THR A 344 -51.17 4.24 17.18
CA THR A 344 -52.23 5.08 17.77
C THR A 344 -53.62 4.57 17.35
N SER A 345 -54.66 4.90 18.12
CA SER A 345 -56.04 4.48 17.83
C SER A 345 -56.52 4.94 16.45
N GLU A 346 -56.14 6.14 16.04
CA GLU A 346 -56.50 6.72 14.73
C GLU A 346 -55.79 5.98 13.59
N GLN A 347 -54.46 5.83 13.67
CA GLN A 347 -53.66 5.11 12.67
C GLN A 347 -54.09 3.65 12.53
N ARG A 348 -54.40 2.99 13.66
CA ARG A 348 -54.92 1.61 13.65
C ARG A 348 -56.24 1.53 12.91
N THR A 349 -57.15 2.47 13.15
CA THR A 349 -58.48 2.49 12.51
C THR A 349 -58.37 2.74 11.01
N GLU A 350 -57.51 3.67 10.60
CA GLU A 350 -57.27 3.99 9.20
C GLU A 350 -56.70 2.80 8.42
N GLN A 351 -55.62 2.19 8.93
CA GLN A 351 -54.99 1.02 8.30
C GLN A 351 -55.96 -0.17 8.26
N LEU A 352 -56.69 -0.41 9.35
CA LEU A 352 -57.67 -1.49 9.42
C LEU A 352 -58.79 -1.30 8.39
N ASN A 353 -59.29 -0.08 8.23
CA ASN A 353 -60.30 0.24 7.23
C ASN A 353 -59.77 0.04 5.80
N ASN A 354 -58.52 0.44 5.53
CA ASN A 354 -57.88 0.26 4.22
C ASN A 354 -57.77 -1.23 3.86
N TYR A 355 -57.13 -2.03 4.72
CA TYR A 355 -56.95 -3.45 4.47
C TYR A 355 -58.27 -4.24 4.42
N LYS A 356 -59.24 -3.90 5.28
CA LYS A 356 -60.58 -4.51 5.22
C LYS A 356 -61.32 -4.15 3.93
N SER A 357 -61.22 -2.90 3.47
CA SER A 357 -61.85 -2.48 2.20
C SER A 357 -61.27 -3.25 1.01
N LYS A 358 -59.94 -3.39 0.95
CA LYS A 358 -59.26 -4.22 -0.07
C LYS A 358 -59.70 -5.68 -0.01
N LEU A 359 -59.86 -6.22 1.19
CA LEU A 359 -60.29 -7.59 1.41
C LEU A 359 -61.76 -7.81 0.97
N GLU A 360 -62.66 -6.87 1.26
CA GLU A 360 -64.06 -6.92 0.79
C GLU A 360 -64.17 -6.74 -0.73
N GLU A 361 -63.33 -5.90 -1.34
CA GLU A 361 -63.24 -5.78 -2.80
C GLU A 361 -62.80 -7.10 -3.45
N LEU A 362 -61.77 -7.74 -2.91
CA LEU A 362 -61.33 -9.07 -3.37
C LEU A 362 -62.42 -10.13 -3.16
N LYS A 363 -63.10 -10.15 -2.01
CA LYS A 363 -64.23 -11.08 -1.79
C LYS A 363 -65.36 -10.87 -2.79
N LYS A 364 -65.70 -9.63 -3.13
CA LYS A 364 -66.73 -9.34 -4.13
C LYS A 364 -66.30 -9.78 -5.54
N ASN A 365 -65.03 -9.63 -5.87
CA ASN A 365 -64.53 -10.01 -7.19
C ASN A 365 -64.37 -11.53 -7.34
N TYR A 366 -64.12 -12.27 -6.25
CA TYR A 366 -63.71 -13.68 -6.31
C TYR A 366 -64.57 -14.68 -5.50
N LEU A 367 -65.45 -14.24 -4.59
CA LEU A 367 -66.31 -15.11 -3.76
C LEU A 367 -67.83 -14.92 -3.94
N THR A 368 -68.32 -13.83 -4.55
CA THR A 368 -69.76 -13.71 -4.86
C THR A 368 -70.10 -14.32 -6.22
N PRO A 369 -71.03 -15.30 -6.30
CA PRO A 369 -71.47 -15.85 -7.57
C PRO A 369 -72.50 -14.91 -8.22
N GLU A 370 -72.09 -14.13 -9.22
CA GLU A 370 -73.02 -13.62 -10.24
C GLU A 370 -72.57 -14.01 -11.66
N ALA A 371 -73.41 -14.85 -12.26
CA ALA A 371 -73.67 -15.04 -13.69
C ALA A 371 -72.56 -15.60 -14.60
N ASN A 372 -72.62 -16.91 -14.78
CA ASN A 372 -72.56 -17.52 -16.11
C ASN A 372 -73.47 -16.74 -17.08
N LYS A 373 -72.90 -16.03 -18.07
CA LYS A 373 -73.51 -15.78 -19.39
C LYS A 373 -72.44 -15.38 -20.40
N SER A 374 -72.11 -16.36 -21.26
CA SER A 374 -71.98 -16.23 -22.71
C SER A 374 -71.46 -14.91 -23.28
N ASN A 375 -70.33 -14.98 -23.98
CA ASN A 375 -70.25 -14.49 -25.35
C ASN A 375 -69.22 -15.30 -26.14
N THR A 376 -69.70 -16.40 -26.72
CA THR A 376 -69.24 -16.85 -28.03
C THR A 376 -69.60 -15.76 -29.05
N PRO A 377 -68.72 -15.45 -30.00
CA PRO A 377 -69.16 -15.22 -31.36
C PRO A 377 -68.65 -16.37 -32.22
N SER A 378 -69.58 -17.21 -32.65
CA SER A 378 -69.45 -17.94 -33.90
C SER A 378 -69.32 -16.94 -35.04
N THR A 379 -68.24 -17.05 -35.81
CA THR A 379 -68.29 -16.70 -37.24
C THR A 379 -67.63 -17.84 -38.01
N SER A 380 -68.48 -18.73 -38.47
CA SER A 380 -68.24 -19.65 -39.59
C SER A 380 -68.38 -18.88 -40.90
N THR A 381 -67.34 -18.88 -41.74
CA THR A 381 -67.32 -18.91 -43.23
C THR A 381 -65.90 -18.52 -43.67
N GLU A 382 -65.21 -19.12 -44.63
CA GLU A 382 -65.49 -20.20 -45.57
C GLU A 382 -64.17 -20.55 -46.29
N SER A 383 -63.99 -21.81 -46.66
CA SER A 383 -63.30 -22.31 -47.87
C SER A 383 -62.13 -21.53 -48.49
N ARG A 384 -60.94 -22.15 -48.54
CA ARG A 384 -60.47 -22.87 -49.74
C ARG A 384 -59.31 -23.80 -49.43
#